data_AF-A0A5N5NNR0-F1
#
_entry.id   AF-A0A5N5NNR0-F1
#
_cell.length_a   1.000
_cell.length_b   1.000
_cell.length_c   1.000
_cell.angle_alpha   90.00
_cell.angle_beta   90.00
_cell.angle_gamma   90.00
#
_symmetry.space_group_name_H-M   'P 1'
#
loop_
_entity.id
_entity.type
_entity.pdbx_description
1 polymer ?
#
loop_
_entity_poly.entity_id
_entity_poly.type
_entity_poly.pdbx_seq_one_letter_code
_entity_poly.pdbx_strand_id
1 'polypeptide(L)'
;MEEDQDGNEIHNCVIKLREKPKQRRKKVYIGCGAGFGGDRPIAALKLLQRVKELNYIVLECLAERTLAERYQIMISGGDGYDSRITDWLRLLLPLAVERGTCIISNMGAMDPVGAQEKVVEIASSLGLSVSVAVAHEVSSAKLGSGSSTKKSYIMEGGISTYLGAAPIVECLEKYQPDVVITSRVADAALFLAPMV
;
A
#
# COMPACT_ATOMS: atom_id res chain seq x y z
N MET A 1 -48.17 -19.56 30.10
CA MET A 1 -47.29 -18.43 29.74
C MET A 1 -46.25 -19.07 28.84
N GLU A 2 -46.49 -19.01 27.54
CA GLU A 2 -45.67 -19.67 26.54
C GLU A 2 -44.28 -19.02 26.50
N GLU A 3 -43.27 -19.88 26.48
CA GLU A 3 -41.87 -19.54 26.30
C GLU A 3 -41.65 -19.07 24.85
N ASP A 4 -41.47 -17.76 24.64
CA ASP A 4 -40.79 -17.30 23.42
C ASP A 4 -39.28 -17.46 23.64
N GLN A 5 -38.79 -18.63 23.23
CA GLN A 5 -37.37 -18.87 23.00
C GLN A 5 -36.93 -17.99 21.83
N ASP A 6 -36.27 -16.88 22.14
CA ASP A 6 -35.61 -16.01 21.17
C ASP A 6 -34.56 -16.84 20.40
N GLY A 7 -34.97 -17.32 19.23
CA GLY A 7 -34.22 -18.26 18.42
C GLY A 7 -32.94 -17.59 17.89
N ASN A 8 -31.80 -18.23 18.14
CA ASN A 8 -30.48 -17.91 17.56
C ASN A 8 -30.58 -17.27 16.16
N GLU A 9 -30.56 -15.94 16.08
CA GLU A 9 -30.46 -15.24 14.81
C GLU A 9 -29.03 -15.42 14.27
N ILE A 10 -28.84 -16.45 13.44
CA ILE A 10 -27.59 -16.65 12.71
C ILE A 10 -27.54 -15.62 11.57
N HIS A 11 -26.79 -14.54 11.77
CA HIS A 11 -26.54 -13.56 10.72
C HIS A 11 -25.34 -13.98 9.86
N ASN A 12 -25.59 -14.24 8.57
CA ASN A 12 -24.54 -14.52 7.59
C ASN A 12 -24.24 -13.28 6.75
N CYS A 13 -22.96 -12.99 6.51
CA CYS A 13 -22.56 -12.00 5.51
C CYS A 13 -22.58 -12.62 4.11
N VAL A 14 -23.60 -12.32 3.31
CA VAL A 14 -23.63 -12.69 1.89
C VAL A 14 -22.75 -11.71 1.11
N ILE A 15 -21.62 -12.19 0.60
CA ILE A 15 -20.71 -11.38 -0.21
C ILE A 15 -21.33 -11.16 -1.59
N LYS A 16 -21.47 -9.90 -2.01
CA LYS A 16 -21.77 -9.58 -3.40
C LYS A 16 -20.48 -9.71 -4.22
N LEU A 17 -20.50 -10.59 -5.22
CA LEU A 17 -19.40 -10.67 -6.19
C LEU A 17 -19.26 -9.33 -6.91
N ARG A 18 -18.03 -8.97 -7.28
CA ARG A 18 -17.76 -7.80 -8.10
C ARG A 18 -18.51 -7.92 -9.43
N GLU A 19 -19.13 -6.83 -9.85
CA GLU A 19 -19.74 -6.76 -11.18
C GLU A 19 -18.63 -6.67 -12.24
N LYS A 20 -18.60 -7.65 -13.16
CA LYS A 20 -17.68 -7.69 -14.31
C LYS A 20 -16.18 -7.55 -13.92
N PRO A 21 -15.62 -8.45 -13.09
CA PRO A 21 -14.22 -8.39 -12.73
C PRO A 21 -13.34 -8.54 -13.98
N LYS A 22 -12.34 -7.66 -14.13
CA LYS A 22 -11.39 -7.73 -15.25
C LYS A 22 -10.20 -8.59 -14.86
N GLN A 23 -10.14 -9.80 -15.41
CA GLN A 23 -8.93 -10.63 -15.30
C GLN A 23 -7.77 -9.95 -16.04
N ARG A 24 -6.80 -9.38 -15.32
CA ARG A 24 -5.64 -8.70 -15.94
C ARG A 24 -4.60 -9.67 -16.49
N ARG A 25 -4.41 -10.81 -15.83
CA ARG A 25 -3.43 -11.84 -16.22
C ARG A 25 -3.96 -13.24 -15.92
N LYS A 26 -3.62 -14.21 -16.80
CA LYS A 26 -3.91 -15.64 -16.59
C LYS A 26 -3.02 -16.26 -15.50
N LYS A 27 -1.78 -15.78 -15.39
CA LYS A 27 -0.82 -16.13 -14.34
C LYS A 27 -0.23 -14.84 -13.78
N VAL A 28 -0.06 -14.79 -12.47
CA VAL A 28 0.53 -13.64 -11.77
C VAL A 28 1.77 -14.12 -11.04
N TYR A 29 2.92 -13.51 -11.33
CA TYR A 29 4.18 -13.77 -10.63
C TYR A 29 4.47 -12.62 -9.68
N ILE A 30 4.51 -12.95 -8.39
CA ILE A 30 4.71 -11.99 -7.30
C ILE A 30 5.98 -12.39 -6.55
N GLY A 31 6.90 -11.45 -6.42
CA GLY A 31 8.12 -11.61 -5.64
C GLY A 31 7.97 -10.95 -4.27
N CYS A 32 8.44 -11.61 -3.22
CA CYS A 32 8.61 -10.98 -1.91
C CYS A 32 10.00 -10.34 -1.86
N GLY A 33 10.06 -9.01 -1.97
CA GLY A 33 11.30 -8.24 -1.90
C GLY A 33 11.67 -7.82 -0.47
N ALA A 34 10.67 -7.67 0.41
CA ALA A 34 10.85 -7.47 1.84
C ALA A 34 9.72 -8.15 2.60
N GLY A 35 10.04 -8.74 3.76
CA GLY A 35 9.04 -9.27 4.71
C GLY A 35 9.03 -8.57 6.07
N PHE A 36 9.85 -7.53 6.26
CA PHE A 36 9.89 -6.69 7.47
C PHE A 36 10.75 -5.43 7.23
N GLY A 37 10.60 -4.41 8.10
CA GLY A 37 11.28 -3.11 7.95
C GLY A 37 12.80 -3.10 8.08
N GLY A 38 13.41 -4.22 8.46
CA GLY A 38 14.86 -4.41 8.56
C GLY A 38 15.47 -5.18 7.38
N ASP A 39 14.67 -5.55 6.38
CA ASP A 39 15.14 -6.41 5.29
C ASP A 39 16.17 -5.71 4.37
N ARG A 40 16.79 -6.50 3.49
CA ARG A 40 17.96 -6.13 2.69
C ARG A 40 17.55 -5.77 1.26
N PRO A 41 17.66 -4.50 0.82
CA PRO A 41 17.35 -4.09 -0.55
C PRO A 41 18.09 -4.89 -1.63
N ILE A 42 19.34 -5.29 -1.34
CA ILE A 42 20.14 -6.08 -2.28
C ILE A 42 19.55 -7.47 -2.56
N ALA A 43 18.79 -8.05 -1.63
CA ALA A 43 18.12 -9.34 -1.85
C ALA A 43 16.95 -9.19 -2.82
N ALA A 44 16.14 -8.14 -2.67
CA ALA A 44 15.10 -7.79 -3.63
C ALA A 44 15.66 -7.49 -5.02
N LEU A 45 16.78 -6.76 -5.11
CA LEU A 45 17.43 -6.51 -6.39
C LEU A 45 17.87 -7.82 -7.06
N LYS A 46 18.47 -8.74 -6.31
CA LYS A 46 18.86 -10.06 -6.83
C LYS A 46 17.65 -10.87 -7.32
N LEU A 47 16.52 -10.81 -6.60
CA LEU A 47 15.28 -11.43 -7.03
C LEU A 47 14.81 -10.83 -8.36
N LEU A 48 14.75 -9.51 -8.44
CA LEU A 48 14.36 -8.77 -9.63
C LEU A 48 15.29 -9.03 -10.80
N GLN A 49 16.60 -9.23 -10.57
CA GLN A 49 17.57 -9.56 -11.62
C GLN A 49 17.41 -10.99 -12.15
N ARG A 50 17.21 -11.97 -11.25
CA ARG A 50 17.24 -13.40 -11.58
C ARG A 50 15.93 -13.94 -12.14
N VAL A 51 14.80 -13.42 -11.65
CA VAL A 51 13.47 -13.88 -12.11
C VAL A 51 13.09 -13.09 -13.36
N LYS A 52 12.98 -13.78 -14.50
CA LYS A 52 12.67 -13.15 -15.79
C LYS A 52 11.23 -12.65 -15.85
N GLU A 53 10.28 -13.48 -15.43
CA GLU A 53 8.85 -13.17 -15.42
C GLU A 53 8.45 -12.76 -14.01
N LEU A 54 8.47 -11.45 -13.72
CA LEU A 54 8.00 -10.90 -12.45
C LEU A 54 7.03 -9.76 -12.72
N ASN A 55 5.77 -9.91 -12.31
CA ASN A 55 4.76 -8.87 -12.53
C ASN A 55 4.75 -7.86 -11.40
N TYR A 56 4.97 -8.33 -10.17
CA TYR A 56 4.95 -7.51 -8.97
C TYR A 56 6.12 -7.88 -8.05
N ILE A 57 6.69 -6.88 -7.39
CA ILE A 57 7.57 -7.07 -6.25
C ILE A 57 6.99 -6.35 -5.03
N VAL A 58 6.70 -7.12 -3.99
CA VAL A 58 6.09 -6.63 -2.75
C VAL A 58 7.18 -6.30 -1.75
N LEU A 59 7.12 -5.10 -1.18
CA LEU A 59 7.97 -4.62 -0.10
C LEU A 59 7.11 -4.45 1.15
N GLU A 60 6.97 -5.52 1.93
CA GLU A 60 6.35 -5.45 3.24
C GLU A 60 7.39 -4.96 4.25
N CYS A 61 7.33 -3.67 4.60
CA CYS A 61 8.33 -3.02 5.43
C CYS A 61 7.79 -2.57 6.78
N LEU A 62 6.48 -2.54 6.98
CA LEU A 62 5.89 -2.04 8.22
C LEU A 62 5.04 -3.08 8.96
N ALA A 63 5.26 -3.17 10.26
CA ALA A 63 4.42 -3.83 11.26
C ALA A 63 3.94 -2.80 12.32
N GLU A 64 3.22 -3.24 13.34
CA GLU A 64 2.59 -2.40 14.37
C GLU A 64 3.60 -1.50 15.09
N ARG A 65 4.73 -2.08 15.53
CA ARG A 65 5.79 -1.33 16.23
C ARG A 65 6.35 -0.21 15.35
N THR A 66 6.67 -0.53 14.09
CA THR A 66 7.25 0.46 13.17
C THR A 66 6.26 1.57 12.83
N LEU A 67 4.95 1.29 12.79
CA LEU A 67 3.93 2.32 12.59
C LEU A 67 3.80 3.23 13.78
N ALA A 68 3.82 2.69 15.00
CA ALA A 68 3.82 3.49 16.21
C ALA A 68 5.04 4.43 16.24
N GLU A 69 6.22 3.92 15.88
CA GLU A 69 7.43 4.73 15.73
C GLU A 69 7.28 5.83 14.66
N ARG A 70 6.71 5.51 13.49
CA ARG A 70 6.43 6.51 12.44
C ARG A 70 5.46 7.57 12.92
N TYR A 71 4.41 7.20 13.64
CA TYR A 71 3.48 8.15 14.22
C TYR A 71 4.16 9.11 15.20
N GLN A 72 5.01 8.60 16.10
CA GLN A 72 5.76 9.44 17.04
C GLN A 72 6.69 10.44 16.33
N ILE A 73 7.36 10.01 15.25
CA ILE A 73 8.22 10.88 14.45
C ILE A 73 7.39 11.96 13.74
N MET A 74 6.25 11.59 13.17
CA MET A 74 5.35 12.54 12.50
C MET A 74 4.85 13.63 13.44
N ILE A 75 4.38 13.29 14.64
CA ILE A 75 3.90 14.29 15.61
C ILE A 75 5.03 15.16 16.16
N SER A 76 6.28 14.69 16.03
CA SER A 76 7.50 15.46 16.35
C SER A 76 7.99 16.31 15.18
N GLY A 77 7.25 16.37 14.07
CA GLY A 77 7.56 17.19 12.89
C GLY A 77 8.41 16.49 11.82
N GLY A 78 8.66 15.19 11.94
CA GLY A 78 9.31 14.40 10.90
C GLY A 78 8.35 13.86 9.84
N ASP A 79 8.88 13.11 8.88
CA ASP A 79 8.07 12.46 7.83
C ASP A 79 7.14 11.39 8.42
N GLY A 80 5.90 11.35 7.93
CA GLY A 80 4.91 10.34 8.32
C GLY A 80 5.03 9.00 7.59
N TYR A 81 5.86 8.93 6.55
CA TYR A 81 6.16 7.72 5.78
C TYR A 81 7.49 7.09 6.20
N ASP A 82 7.80 5.89 5.70
CA ASP A 82 9.07 5.22 5.98
C ASP A 82 10.22 5.85 5.18
N SER A 83 11.21 6.41 5.89
CA SER A 83 12.37 7.08 5.28
C SER A 83 13.22 6.15 4.40
N ARG A 84 13.19 4.83 4.63
CA ARG A 84 13.91 3.85 3.82
C ARG A 84 13.33 3.69 2.42
N ILE A 85 12.16 4.27 2.12
CA ILE A 85 11.61 4.30 0.76
C ILE A 85 12.65 4.78 -0.27
N THR A 86 13.51 5.72 0.14
CA THR A 86 14.60 6.24 -0.69
C THR A 86 15.63 5.16 -1.05
N ASP A 87 16.09 4.39 -0.07
CA ASP A 87 17.10 3.33 -0.28
C ASP A 87 16.54 2.21 -1.16
N TRP A 88 15.30 1.81 -0.89
CA TRP A 88 14.62 0.78 -1.65
C TRP A 88 14.39 1.18 -3.11
N LEU A 89 13.80 2.35 -3.35
CA LEU A 89 13.42 2.76 -4.69
C LEU A 89 14.59 3.26 -5.54
N ARG A 90 15.61 3.90 -4.94
CA ARG A 90 16.85 4.20 -5.69
C ARG A 90 17.49 2.95 -6.28
N LEU A 91 17.41 1.83 -5.56
CA LEU A 91 18.00 0.57 -5.98
C LEU A 91 17.11 -0.19 -6.98
N LEU A 92 15.81 -0.27 -6.73
CA LEU A 92 14.91 -1.16 -7.47
C LEU A 92 14.25 -0.50 -8.69
N LEU A 93 13.94 0.80 -8.61
CA LEU A 93 13.08 1.47 -9.59
C LEU A 93 13.63 1.43 -11.03
N PRO A 94 14.94 1.63 -11.29
CA PRO A 94 15.46 1.56 -12.67
C PRO A 94 15.16 0.22 -13.35
N LEU A 95 15.46 -0.89 -12.67
CA LEU A 95 15.26 -2.22 -13.22
C LEU A 95 13.79 -2.63 -13.22
N ALA A 96 13.01 -2.17 -12.24
CA ALA A 96 11.58 -2.47 -12.15
C ALA A 96 10.82 -1.85 -13.33
N VAL A 97 11.11 -0.57 -13.65
CA VAL A 97 10.55 0.13 -14.81
C VAL A 97 11.00 -0.53 -16.11
N GLU A 98 12.30 -0.83 -16.27
CA GLU A 98 12.83 -1.52 -17.45
C GLU A 98 12.10 -2.84 -17.72
N ARG A 99 11.76 -3.60 -16.66
CA ARG A 99 11.08 -4.90 -16.76
C ARG A 99 9.55 -4.82 -16.75
N GLY A 100 8.97 -3.64 -16.54
CA GLY A 100 7.53 -3.49 -16.30
C GLY A 100 7.04 -4.26 -15.07
N THR A 101 7.88 -4.38 -14.04
CA THR A 101 7.53 -4.97 -12.74
C THR A 101 7.01 -3.87 -11.81
N CYS A 102 5.77 -3.98 -11.36
CA CYS A 102 5.18 -3.02 -10.43
C CYS A 102 5.67 -3.27 -9.00
N ILE A 103 6.10 -2.21 -8.31
CA ILE A 103 6.49 -2.26 -6.89
C ILE A 103 5.27 -1.97 -6.02
N ILE A 104 4.96 -2.81 -5.03
CA ILE A 104 3.88 -2.57 -4.07
C ILE A 104 4.47 -2.50 -2.67
N SER A 105 4.19 -1.43 -1.93
CA SER A 105 4.80 -1.22 -0.61
C SER A 105 3.85 -0.57 0.39
N ASN A 106 3.92 -1.01 1.65
CA ASN A 106 3.22 -0.37 2.77
C ASN A 106 4.01 0.76 3.43
N MET A 107 5.16 1.17 2.87
CA MET A 107 6.01 2.25 3.40
C MET A 107 5.35 3.64 3.46
N GLY A 108 4.10 3.80 3.01
CA GLY A 108 3.36 5.06 3.17
C GLY A 108 2.99 5.39 4.61
N ALA A 109 2.87 4.39 5.49
CA ALA A 109 2.58 4.56 6.92
C ALA A 109 1.45 5.58 7.20
N MET A 110 1.78 6.70 7.86
CA MET A 110 0.87 7.77 8.25
C MET A 110 0.76 8.88 7.20
N ASP A 111 1.70 8.96 6.25
CA ASP A 111 1.72 9.96 5.17
C ASP A 111 1.95 9.29 3.80
N PRO A 112 0.97 8.51 3.31
CA PRO A 112 1.11 7.79 2.05
C PRO A 112 1.16 8.74 0.84
N VAL A 113 0.64 9.97 0.96
CA VAL A 113 0.75 11.01 -0.07
C VAL A 113 2.16 11.62 -0.08
N GLY A 114 2.74 11.92 1.08
CA GLY A 114 4.14 12.33 1.17
C GLY A 114 5.11 11.26 0.63
N ALA A 115 4.80 9.98 0.87
CA ALA A 115 5.55 8.88 0.26
C ALA A 115 5.45 8.89 -1.28
N GLN A 116 4.27 9.15 -1.84
CA GLN A 116 4.08 9.28 -3.28
C GLN A 116 4.93 10.41 -3.86
N GLU A 117 4.89 11.59 -3.26
CA GLU A 117 5.72 12.74 -3.64
C GLU A 117 7.20 12.36 -3.62
N LYS A 118 7.64 11.63 -2.57
CA LYS A 118 9.01 11.15 -2.45
C LYS A 118 9.40 10.16 -3.55
N VAL A 119 8.51 9.24 -3.94
CA VAL A 119 8.75 8.32 -5.05
C VAL A 119 8.95 9.09 -6.35
N VAL A 120 8.11 10.08 -6.63
CA VAL A 120 8.20 10.91 -7.83
C VAL A 120 9.52 11.70 -7.84
N GLU A 121 9.94 12.25 -6.69
CA GLU A 121 11.25 12.91 -6.55
C GLU A 121 12.42 11.96 -6.87
N ILE A 122 12.39 10.74 -6.30
CA ILE A 122 13.42 9.72 -6.55
C ILE A 122 13.48 9.36 -8.03
N ALA A 123 12.32 9.08 -8.65
CA ALA A 123 12.23 8.75 -10.06
C ALA A 123 12.80 9.87 -10.95
N SER A 124 12.41 11.11 -10.67
CA SER A 124 12.92 12.30 -11.37
C SER A 124 14.44 12.41 -11.26
N SER A 125 15.00 12.16 -10.08
CA SER A 125 16.46 12.19 -9.84
C SER A 125 17.23 11.08 -10.59
N LEU A 126 16.54 10.00 -10.97
CA LEU A 126 17.07 8.90 -11.76
C LEU A 126 16.83 9.07 -13.27
N GLY A 127 16.19 10.16 -13.69
CA GLY A 127 15.79 10.37 -15.08
C GLY A 127 14.64 9.47 -15.54
N LEU A 128 13.84 8.96 -14.61
CA LEU A 128 12.69 8.10 -14.88
C LEU A 128 11.38 8.88 -14.75
N SER A 129 10.42 8.60 -15.63
CA SER A 129 9.03 9.00 -15.46
C SER A 129 8.22 7.79 -15.02
N VAL A 130 7.54 7.89 -13.88
CA VAL A 130 6.79 6.77 -13.28
C VAL A 130 5.39 7.20 -12.86
N SER A 131 4.44 6.27 -12.97
CA SER A 131 3.09 6.40 -12.40
C SER A 131 3.09 5.81 -10.98
N VAL A 132 2.66 6.61 -10.00
CA VAL A 132 2.57 6.18 -8.59
C VAL A 132 1.12 6.30 -8.13
N ALA A 133 0.52 5.19 -7.71
CA ALA A 133 -0.82 5.17 -7.12
C ALA A 133 -0.74 4.99 -5.61
N VAL A 134 -1.71 5.55 -4.89
CA VAL A 134 -1.77 5.50 -3.42
C VAL A 134 -3.06 4.81 -2.97
N ALA A 135 -2.94 3.75 -2.19
CA ALA A 135 -4.04 3.07 -1.54
C ALA A 135 -4.07 3.42 -0.05
N HIS A 136 -4.96 4.34 0.34
CA HIS A 136 -5.07 4.78 1.73
C HIS A 136 -6.50 5.11 2.13
N GLU A 137 -6.74 5.22 3.43
CA GLU A 137 -8.00 5.68 3.98
C GLU A 137 -8.09 7.21 3.83
N VAL A 138 -9.23 7.71 3.36
CA VAL A 138 -9.54 9.14 3.37
C VAL A 138 -10.33 9.42 4.62
N SER A 139 -9.79 10.20 5.57
CA SER A 139 -10.59 10.61 6.73
C SER A 139 -11.75 11.49 6.24
N SER A 140 -12.97 11.14 6.61
CA SER A 140 -14.19 11.88 6.26
C SER A 140 -14.35 13.18 7.06
N ALA A 141 -13.27 13.69 7.67
CA ALA A 141 -13.30 14.88 8.49
C ALA A 141 -13.32 16.15 7.61
N LYS A 142 -14.56 16.55 7.26
CA LYS A 142 -15.02 17.83 6.70
C LYS A 142 -15.00 18.02 5.18
N LEU A 143 -16.08 17.55 4.54
CA LEU A 143 -16.63 18.17 3.32
C LEU A 143 -17.39 19.48 3.59
N GLY A 144 -17.29 20.07 4.79
CA GLY A 144 -18.03 21.26 5.16
C GLY A 144 -17.23 22.18 6.07
N SER A 145 -16.32 22.97 5.49
CA SER A 145 -15.98 24.35 5.90
C SER A 145 -14.75 24.78 5.11
N GLY A 146 -14.89 25.85 4.32
CA GLY A 146 -13.84 26.44 3.48
C GLY A 146 -12.73 27.11 4.28
N SER A 147 -11.99 26.34 5.05
CA SER A 147 -10.75 26.76 5.70
C SER A 147 -9.62 25.89 5.19
N SER A 148 -8.56 26.54 4.70
CA SER A 148 -7.31 26.01 4.13
C SER A 148 -7.03 24.52 4.33
N THR A 149 -6.77 23.84 3.22
CA THR A 149 -6.24 22.48 3.00
C THR A 149 -4.99 22.15 3.84
N LYS A 150 -5.15 22.04 5.17
CA LYS A 150 -4.16 21.40 6.04
C LYS A 150 -4.57 19.94 6.22
N LYS A 151 -3.87 19.07 5.47
CA LYS A 151 -3.73 17.62 5.60
C LYS A 151 -4.37 17.03 6.89
N SER A 152 -5.66 16.66 6.86
CA SER A 152 -6.31 15.86 7.91
C SER A 152 -6.09 14.36 7.68
N TYR A 153 -4.86 13.96 7.36
CA TYR A 153 -4.43 12.55 7.34
C TYR A 153 -4.04 12.06 8.75
N ILE A 154 -4.14 12.94 9.74
CA ILE A 154 -3.89 12.60 11.13
C ILE A 154 -5.06 11.73 11.60
N MET A 155 -4.86 10.41 11.60
CA MET A 155 -5.65 9.51 12.45
C MET A 155 -5.66 10.10 13.86
N GLU A 156 -6.82 10.57 14.31
CA GLU A 156 -7.00 11.05 15.68
C GLU A 156 -6.50 9.95 16.64
N GLY A 157 -5.48 10.28 17.44
CA GLY A 157 -4.94 9.39 18.47
C GLY A 157 -4.15 8.17 17.99
N GLY A 158 -3.74 8.07 16.71
CA GLY A 158 -2.95 6.92 16.23
C GLY A 158 -3.75 5.62 16.04
N ILE A 159 -5.08 5.72 15.91
CA ILE A 159 -6.00 4.60 15.64
C ILE A 159 -5.82 4.04 14.22
N SER A 160 -5.16 2.89 14.07
CA SER A 160 -4.81 2.34 12.74
C SER A 160 -5.90 1.40 12.20
N THR A 161 -6.58 1.83 11.14
CA THR A 161 -7.48 0.95 10.36
C THR A 161 -6.66 0.14 9.37
N TYR A 162 -6.77 -1.19 9.43
CA TYR A 162 -6.16 -2.08 8.44
C TYR A 162 -7.08 -2.22 7.22
N LEU A 163 -6.66 -1.67 6.09
CA LEU A 163 -7.37 -1.86 4.84
C LEU A 163 -7.11 -3.27 4.27
N GLY A 164 -8.12 -3.83 3.59
CA GLY A 164 -7.97 -5.06 2.81
C GLY A 164 -7.35 -4.81 1.43
N ALA A 165 -7.42 -5.81 0.55
CA ALA A 165 -6.86 -5.74 -0.80
C ALA A 165 -7.59 -4.77 -1.74
N ALA A 166 -8.86 -4.46 -1.48
CA ALA A 166 -9.73 -3.75 -2.43
C ALA A 166 -9.17 -2.40 -2.93
N PRO A 167 -8.63 -1.51 -2.08
CA PRO A 167 -8.05 -0.24 -2.53
C PRO A 167 -6.81 -0.40 -3.41
N ILE A 168 -5.98 -1.42 -3.13
CA ILE A 168 -4.81 -1.76 -3.95
C ILE A 168 -5.28 -2.28 -5.31
N VAL A 169 -6.30 -3.15 -5.35
CA VAL A 169 -6.86 -3.64 -6.62
C VAL A 169 -7.40 -2.48 -7.45
N GLU A 170 -8.11 -1.54 -6.83
CA GLU A 170 -8.62 -0.35 -7.52
C GLU A 170 -7.48 0.49 -8.14
N CYS A 171 -6.37 0.67 -7.41
CA CYS A 171 -5.18 1.33 -7.93
C CYS A 171 -4.63 0.60 -9.17
N LEU A 172 -4.49 -0.72 -9.10
CA LEU A 172 -3.96 -1.55 -10.17
C LEU A 172 -4.87 -1.58 -11.40
N GLU A 173 -6.18 -1.64 -11.21
CA GLU A 173 -7.17 -1.68 -12.29
C GLU A 173 -7.29 -0.34 -13.02
N LYS A 174 -7.32 0.77 -12.29
CA LYS A 174 -7.55 2.10 -12.87
C LYS A 174 -6.29 2.70 -13.48
N TYR A 175 -5.14 2.53 -12.85
CA TYR A 175 -3.95 3.33 -13.17
C TYR A 175 -2.78 2.53 -13.75
N GLN A 176 -2.78 1.20 -13.59
CA GLN A 176 -1.64 0.33 -14.00
C GLN A 176 -0.27 0.94 -13.62
N PRO A 177 -0.07 1.30 -12.34
CA PRO A 177 1.07 2.10 -11.92
C PRO A 177 2.37 1.29 -11.87
N ASP A 178 3.51 1.99 -11.97
CA ASP A 178 4.83 1.42 -11.73
C ASP A 178 5.06 1.16 -10.23
N VAL A 179 4.46 1.99 -9.38
CA VAL A 179 4.54 1.88 -7.92
C VAL A 179 3.16 2.06 -7.29
N VAL A 180 2.78 1.13 -6.40
CA VAL A 180 1.67 1.31 -5.47
C VAL A 180 2.24 1.52 -4.07
N ILE A 181 1.91 2.65 -3.47
CA ILE A 181 2.19 2.93 -2.05
C ILE A 181 0.89 2.80 -1.26
N THR A 182 0.95 2.16 -0.11
CA THR A 182 -0.20 2.03 0.78
C THR A 182 0.07 2.69 2.12
N SER A 183 -1.01 3.11 2.79
CA SER A 183 -0.99 3.29 4.25
C SER A 183 -1.02 1.92 4.93
N ARG A 184 -1.64 1.81 6.12
CA ARG A 184 -1.86 0.52 6.76
C ARG A 184 -2.81 -0.37 5.96
N VAL A 185 -2.30 -1.54 5.58
CA VAL A 185 -3.06 -2.64 4.99
C VAL A 185 -2.74 -3.93 5.75
N ALA A 186 -3.62 -4.94 5.69
CA ALA A 186 -3.24 -6.29 6.10
C ALA A 186 -2.07 -6.79 5.23
N ASP A 187 -1.08 -7.44 5.80
CA ASP A 187 0.13 -7.82 5.04
C ASP A 187 -0.22 -8.76 3.88
N ALA A 188 -1.15 -9.68 4.10
CA ALA A 188 -1.71 -10.54 3.07
C ALA A 188 -2.38 -9.77 1.92
N ALA A 189 -2.89 -8.56 2.15
CA ALA A 189 -3.51 -7.73 1.12
C ALA A 189 -2.51 -7.28 0.05
N LEU A 190 -1.25 -7.06 0.42
CA LEU A 190 -0.18 -6.67 -0.52
C LEU A 190 0.05 -7.76 -1.58
N PHE A 191 -0.12 -9.03 -1.20
CA PHE A 191 0.04 -10.19 -2.08
C PHE A 191 -1.28 -10.63 -2.74
N LEU A 192 -2.41 -10.46 -2.06
CA LEU A 192 -3.72 -10.82 -2.57
C LEU A 192 -4.15 -9.87 -3.69
N ALA A 193 -3.92 -8.56 -3.55
CA ALA A 193 -4.41 -7.57 -4.50
C ALA A 193 -3.91 -7.78 -5.95
N PRO A 194 -2.64 -8.15 -6.21
CA PRO A 194 -2.21 -8.46 -7.57
C PRO A 194 -2.89 -9.69 -8.21
N MET A 195 -3.47 -10.59 -7.40
CA MET A 195 -4.13 -11.81 -7.85
C MET A 195 -5.62 -11.63 -8.17
N VAL A 196 -6.21 -10.52 -7.68
CA VAL A 196 -7.62 -10.17 -7.83
C VAL A 196 -7.79 -9.18 -8.99
#